data_AF-A0A165ETJ3-F1
#
_entry.id   AF-A0A165ETJ3-F1
#
_cell.length_a   1.000
_cell.length_b   1.000
_cell.length_c   1.000
_cell.angle_alpha   90.00
_cell.angle_beta   90.00
_cell.angle_gamma   90.00
#
_symmetry.space_group_name_H-M   'P 1'
#
loop_
_entity.id
_entity.type
_entity.pdbx_description
1 polymer ?
#
loop_
_entity_poly.entity_id
_entity_poly.type
_entity_poly.pdbx_seq_one_letter_code
_entity_poly.pdbx_strand_id
1 'polypeptide(L)'
;MRVTTSVRRLHPQLIHFLGKRAAPTHAHEPAPHPQAPADVASHFQDFLRKISSYTAPARASSSKASGSGSGSKALNFWDAPTKLTQTAVPLTDAEMDAVLSGGASLSR
;
A
#
# COMPACT_ATOMS: atom_id res chain seq x y z
N MET A 1 9.47 -49.09 2.36
CA MET A 1 9.11 -48.17 3.47
C MET A 1 7.71 -47.64 3.23
N ARG A 2 6.86 -47.57 4.25
CA ARG A 2 5.43 -47.21 4.10
C ARG A 2 5.29 -45.69 4.01
N VAL A 3 4.70 -45.21 2.91
CA VAL A 3 4.34 -43.80 2.71
C VAL A 3 3.02 -43.55 3.42
N THR A 4 3.02 -42.71 4.46
CA THR A 4 1.81 -42.28 5.16
C THR A 4 1.19 -41.09 4.44
N THR A 5 -0.10 -41.19 4.11
CA THR A 5 -0.88 -40.14 3.44
C THR A 5 -1.36 -39.11 4.46
N SER A 6 -0.85 -37.88 4.39
CA SER A 6 -1.41 -36.74 5.14
C SER A 6 -2.55 -36.12 4.33
N VAL A 7 -3.77 -36.60 4.52
CA VAL A 7 -4.97 -35.92 4.01
C VAL A 7 -5.29 -34.78 4.97
N ARG A 8 -4.72 -33.60 4.72
CA ARG A 8 -5.16 -32.37 5.39
C ARG A 8 -6.58 -32.08 4.92
N ARG A 9 -7.55 -32.11 5.83
CA ARG A 9 -8.91 -31.63 5.57
C ARG A 9 -8.82 -30.12 5.41
N LEU A 10 -8.71 -29.67 4.16
CA LEU A 10 -8.59 -28.25 3.83
C LEU A 10 -9.93 -27.58 4.14
N HIS A 11 -9.91 -26.55 5.00
CA HIS A 11 -11.09 -25.74 5.26
C HIS A 11 -11.64 -25.18 3.94
N PRO A 12 -12.96 -25.26 3.69
CA PRO A 12 -13.54 -24.67 2.49
C PRO A 12 -13.32 -23.16 2.51
N GLN A 13 -12.90 -22.61 1.37
CA GLN A 13 -12.74 -21.17 1.22
C GLN A 13 -14.12 -20.51 1.34
N LEU A 14 -14.29 -19.60 2.31
CA LEU A 14 -15.58 -18.94 2.58
C LEU A 14 -16.02 -17.97 1.47
N ILE A 15 -15.12 -17.61 0.54
CA ILE A 15 -15.40 -16.67 -0.54
C ILE A 15 -15.62 -17.45 -1.84
N HIS A 16 -16.89 -17.50 -2.27
CA HIS A 16 -17.27 -18.04 -3.57
C HIS A 16 -17.51 -16.90 -4.55
N PHE A 17 -16.74 -16.86 -5.63
CA PHE A 17 -16.99 -15.92 -6.71
C PHE A 17 -18.12 -16.49 -7.59
N LEU A 18 -19.26 -15.81 -7.59
CA LEU A 18 -20.37 -16.17 -8.48
C LEU A 18 -19.98 -15.77 -9.91
N GLY A 19 -19.81 -16.76 -10.78
CA GLY A 19 -19.54 -16.56 -12.21
C GLY A 19 -18.05 -16.45 -12.59
N LYS A 20 -17.80 -16.32 -13.90
CA LYS A 20 -16.45 -16.15 -14.45
C LYS A 20 -15.96 -14.74 -14.12
N ARG A 21 -14.76 -14.63 -13.54
CA ARG A 21 -14.09 -13.35 -13.32
C ARG A 21 -13.76 -12.73 -14.69
N ALA A 22 -14.60 -11.80 -15.15
CA ALA A 22 -14.30 -10.97 -16.31
C ALA A 22 -13.68 -9.67 -15.79
N ALA A 23 -12.50 -9.32 -16.29
CA ALA A 23 -12.02 -7.96 -16.14
C ALA A 23 -12.98 -7.04 -16.92
N PRO A 24 -13.36 -5.88 -16.36
CA PRO A 24 -14.17 -4.91 -17.10
C PRO A 24 -13.45 -4.55 -18.39
N THR A 25 -14.14 -4.70 -19.52
CA THR A 25 -13.59 -4.52 -20.87
C THR A 25 -13.46 -3.06 -21.27
N HIS A 26 -14.13 -2.15 -20.55
CA HIS A 26 -14.17 -0.73 -20.86
C HIS A 26 -13.31 0.05 -19.86
N ALA A 27 -12.62 1.07 -20.37
CA ALA A 27 -11.94 2.04 -19.53
C ALA A 27 -13.00 2.77 -18.67
N HIS A 28 -12.78 2.81 -17.36
CA HIS A 28 -13.67 3.50 -16.44
C HIS A 28 -13.56 5.01 -16.66
N GLU A 29 -14.67 5.66 -17.04
CA GLU A 29 -14.71 7.12 -17.15
C GLU A 29 -14.75 7.74 -15.74
N PRO A 30 -13.91 8.74 -15.42
CA PRO A 30 -13.98 9.41 -14.13
C PRO A 30 -15.37 10.05 -13.95
N ALA A 31 -16.04 9.73 -12.86
CA ALA A 31 -17.36 10.29 -12.53
C ALA A 31 -17.38 10.69 -11.05
N PRO A 32 -18.18 11.71 -10.67
CA PRO A 32 -18.35 12.08 -9.28
C PRO A 32 -19.04 10.93 -8.52
N HIS A 33 -18.66 10.75 -7.25
CA HIS A 33 -19.28 9.73 -6.39
C HIS A 33 -20.77 10.03 -6.19
N PRO A 34 -21.68 9.04 -6.15
CA PRO A 34 -23.11 9.27 -5.96
C PRO A 34 -23.47 9.94 -4.63
N GLN A 35 -22.61 9.83 -3.61
CA GLN A 35 -22.74 10.53 -2.33
C GLN A 35 -21.78 11.72 -2.19
N ALA A 36 -21.23 12.24 -3.29
CA ALA A 36 -20.45 13.46 -3.25
C ALA A 36 -21.35 14.64 -2.82
N PRO A 37 -20.84 15.59 -2.01
CA PRO A 37 -21.52 16.85 -1.78
C PRO A 37 -21.89 17.53 -3.11
N ALA A 38 -23.05 18.19 -3.15
CA ALA A 38 -23.59 18.78 -4.38
C ALA A 38 -22.58 19.70 -5.09
N ASP A 39 -21.87 20.51 -4.31
CA ASP A 39 -20.84 21.43 -4.82
C ASP A 39 -19.71 20.68 -5.56
N VAL A 40 -19.26 19.54 -5.03
CA VAL A 40 -18.16 18.76 -5.64
C VAL A 40 -18.64 18.03 -6.89
N ALA A 41 -19.90 17.56 -6.90
CA ALA A 41 -20.49 16.93 -8.06
C ALA A 41 -20.65 17.93 -9.23
N SER A 42 -21.08 19.17 -8.95
CA SER A 42 -21.27 20.20 -9.97
C SER A 42 -19.96 20.66 -10.61
N HIS A 43 -18.85 20.73 -9.85
CA HIS A 43 -17.56 21.23 -10.33
C HIS A 43 -16.56 20.11 -10.69
N PHE A 44 -17.01 18.88 -10.88
CA PHE A 44 -16.13 17.73 -11.11
C PHE A 44 -15.29 17.87 -12.39
N GLN A 45 -15.86 18.44 -13.45
CA GLN A 45 -15.13 18.68 -14.70
C GLN A 45 -14.00 19.71 -14.54
N ASP A 46 -14.19 20.70 -13.69
CA ASP A 46 -13.17 21.72 -13.39
C ASP A 46 -12.00 21.10 -12.65
N PHE A 47 -12.30 20.15 -11.75
CA PHE A 47 -11.30 19.37 -11.03
C PHE A 47 -10.47 18.49 -11.97
N LEU A 48 -11.09 17.79 -12.92
CA LEU A 48 -10.37 16.99 -13.92
C LEU A 48 -9.43 17.88 -14.76
N ARG A 49 -9.92 19.03 -15.22
CA ARG A 49 -9.11 20.01 -15.96
C ARG A 49 -7.93 20.49 -15.12
N LYS A 50 -8.17 20.81 -13.85
CA LYS A 50 -7.13 21.23 -12.91
C LYS A 50 -6.07 20.16 -12.70
N ILE A 51 -6.43 18.90 -12.48
CA ILE A 51 -5.48 17.77 -12.35
C ILE A 51 -4.67 17.59 -13.63
N SER A 52 -5.32 17.66 -14.79
CA SER A 52 -4.65 17.47 -16.09
C SER A 52 -3.63 18.57 -16.38
N SER A 53 -3.94 19.80 -15.97
CA SER A 53 -3.06 20.97 -16.07
C SER A 53 -2.06 21.09 -14.93
N TYR A 54 -2.23 20.30 -13.86
CA TYR A 54 -1.39 20.35 -12.69
C TYR A 54 -0.05 19.69 -13.01
N THR A 55 0.88 20.50 -13.46
CA THR A 55 2.30 20.21 -13.29
C THR A 55 2.60 20.41 -11.80
N ALA A 56 2.93 19.34 -11.09
CA ALA A 56 3.34 19.46 -9.71
C ALA A 56 4.49 20.48 -9.69
N PRO A 57 4.42 21.58 -8.89
CA PRO A 57 5.62 22.36 -8.66
C PRO A 57 6.65 21.35 -8.20
N ALA A 58 7.84 21.39 -8.80
CA ALA A 58 8.95 20.58 -8.33
C ALA A 58 8.95 20.77 -6.82
N ARG A 59 8.61 19.71 -6.07
CA ARG A 59 8.75 19.75 -4.63
C ARG A 59 10.14 20.34 -4.45
N ALA A 60 10.28 21.36 -3.60
CA ALA A 60 11.55 21.57 -2.93
C ALA A 60 11.77 20.25 -2.19
N SER A 61 12.29 19.28 -2.92
CA SER A 61 12.78 18.04 -2.41
C SER A 61 13.87 18.54 -1.49
N SER A 62 13.64 18.37 -0.19
CA SER A 62 14.74 18.00 0.67
C SER A 62 15.42 16.82 -0.03
N SER A 63 16.40 17.19 -0.87
CA SER A 63 17.33 16.38 -1.65
C SER A 63 16.89 14.96 -1.99
N LYS A 64 16.46 14.70 -3.23
CA LYS A 64 17.01 13.54 -3.97
C LYS A 64 16.77 13.67 -5.47
N ALA A 65 17.88 13.54 -6.20
CA ALA A 65 18.06 13.76 -7.62
C ALA A 65 17.50 12.65 -8.51
N SER A 66 17.13 13.02 -9.73
CA SER A 66 17.35 12.17 -10.91
C SER A 66 17.48 13.04 -12.16
N GLY A 67 18.71 13.31 -12.59
CA GLY A 67 19.01 13.98 -13.85
C GLY A 67 20.45 14.49 -13.96
N SER A 68 21.37 13.58 -14.28
CA SER A 68 22.70 13.85 -14.84
C SER A 68 23.59 14.87 -14.10
N GLY A 69 24.01 14.50 -12.90
CA GLY A 69 25.13 15.10 -12.19
C GLY A 69 25.45 14.19 -11.01
N SER A 70 26.73 13.92 -10.76
CA SER A 70 27.21 13.18 -9.59
C SER A 70 26.43 13.57 -8.33
N GLY A 71 25.52 12.72 -7.84
CA GLY A 71 24.55 13.16 -6.84
C GLY A 71 23.55 12.10 -6.38
N SER A 72 24.01 11.16 -5.54
CA SER A 72 23.24 10.26 -4.68
C SER A 72 22.17 9.37 -5.33
N LYS A 73 22.53 8.11 -5.60
CA LYS A 73 21.58 7.02 -5.91
C LYS A 73 20.52 6.92 -4.81
N ALA A 74 19.24 6.78 -5.18
CA ALA A 74 18.22 6.33 -4.25
C ALA A 74 18.61 4.92 -3.79
N LEU A 75 18.86 4.74 -2.49
CA LEU A 75 19.19 3.44 -1.92
C LEU A 75 17.88 2.72 -1.63
N ASN A 76 17.78 1.45 -2.02
CA ASN A 76 16.70 0.61 -1.52
C ASN A 76 16.85 0.48 -0.01
N PHE A 77 15.74 0.29 0.69
CA PHE A 77 15.72 0.12 2.14
C PHE A 77 16.70 -0.97 2.61
N TRP A 78 16.80 -2.08 1.86
CA TRP A 78 17.71 -3.20 2.16
C TRP A 78 19.20 -2.92 1.89
N ASP A 79 19.49 -1.90 1.08
CA ASP A 79 20.86 -1.46 0.76
C ASP A 79 21.33 -0.33 1.69
N ALA A 80 20.47 0.12 2.61
CA ALA A 80 20.77 1.24 3.50
C ALA A 80 21.71 0.82 4.64
N PRO A 81 22.71 1.66 5.00
CA PRO A 81 23.56 1.42 6.16
C PRO A 81 22.76 1.22 7.44
N THR A 82 23.23 0.30 8.30
CA THR A 82 22.56 -0.12 9.54
C THR A 82 22.18 1.03 10.48
N LYS A 83 22.99 2.11 10.47
CA LYS A 83 22.73 3.33 11.25
C LYS A 83 21.43 4.05 10.86
N LEU A 84 20.90 3.80 9.67
CA LEU A 84 19.66 4.41 9.16
C LEU A 84 18.44 3.48 9.28
N THR A 85 18.65 2.18 9.55
CA THR A 85 17.59 1.18 9.64
C THR A 85 17.32 0.72 11.06
N GLN A 86 18.29 0.84 11.96
CA GLN A 86 18.08 0.60 13.39
C GLN A 86 17.37 1.80 14.02
N THR A 87 16.27 1.53 14.73
CA THR A 87 15.63 2.53 15.59
C THR A 87 16.58 2.88 16.73
N ALA A 88 16.67 4.16 17.07
CA ALA A 88 17.54 4.64 18.17
C ALA A 88 17.15 4.06 19.54
N VAL A 89 15.92 3.55 19.65
CA VAL A 89 15.38 2.91 20.85
C VAL A 89 15.30 1.40 20.59
N PRO A 90 15.92 0.56 21.45
CA PRO A 90 15.73 -0.88 21.38
C PRO A 90 14.29 -1.22 21.78
N LEU A 91 13.66 -2.17 21.06
CA LEU A 91 12.35 -2.68 21.47
C LEU A 91 12.46 -3.34 22.84
N THR A 92 11.51 -3.01 23.71
CA THR A 92 11.34 -3.68 24.99
C THR A 92 10.73 -5.07 24.81
N ASP A 93 10.95 -5.98 25.75
CA ASP A 93 10.39 -7.34 25.69
C ASP A 93 8.86 -7.34 25.56
N ALA A 94 8.18 -6.39 26.24
CA ALA A 94 6.73 -6.23 26.14
C ALA A 94 6.27 -5.82 24.72
N GLU A 95 7.04 -4.96 24.04
CA GLU A 95 6.75 -4.56 22.66
C GLU A 95 7.03 -5.70 21.69
N MET A 96 8.13 -6.46 21.90
CA MET A 96 8.40 -7.65 21.12
C MET A 96 7.28 -8.68 21.25
N ASP A 97 6.80 -8.93 22.48
CA ASP A 97 5.69 -9.84 22.74
C ASP A 97 4.39 -9.35 22.11
N ALA A 98 4.12 -8.04 22.14
CA ALA A 98 2.95 -7.47 21.48
C ALA A 98 2.98 -7.67 19.95
N VAL A 99 4.15 -7.47 19.32
CA VAL A 99 4.35 -7.68 17.89
C VAL A 99 4.25 -9.16 17.53
N LEU A 100 4.94 -10.04 18.27
CA LEU A 100 4.96 -11.48 18.04
C LEU A 100 3.62 -12.14 18.31
N SER A 101 2.88 -11.66 19.31
CA SER A 101 1.52 -12.11 19.63
C SER A 101 0.47 -11.56 18.67
N GLY A 102 0.83 -10.65 17.76
CA GLY A 102 -0.13 -9.98 16.86
C GLY A 102 -1.18 -9.15 17.62
N GLY A 103 -0.84 -8.62 18.80
CA GLY A 103 -1.76 -7.84 19.65
C GLY A 103 -2.82 -8.66 20.41
N ALA A 104 -2.83 -9.99 20.31
CA ALA A 104 -3.85 -10.83 20.95
C ALA A 104 -3.70 -11.01 22.47
N SER A 105 -2.49 -10.81 23.01
CA SER A 105 -2.20 -10.93 24.45
C SER A 105 -2.73 -9.79 25.32
N LEU A 106 -3.21 -8.70 24.69
CA LEU A 106 -3.73 -7.51 25.37
C LEU A 106 -5.28 -7.41 25.32
N SER A 107 -5.99 -8.54 25.24
CA SER A 107 -7.43 -8.56 25.49
C SER A 107 -7.69 -8.85 26.97
N ARG A 108 -8.31 -7.91 27.66
CA ARG A 108 -8.72 -8.02 29.07
C ARG A 108 -10.14 -7.53 29.21
#